data_AF-A0A0N1JW56-F1
#
_entry.id   AF-A0A0N1JW56-F1
#
_cell.length_a   1.000
_cell.length_b   1.000
_cell.length_c   1.000
_cell.angle_alpha   90.00
_cell.angle_beta   90.00
_cell.angle_gamma   90.00
#
_symmetry.space_group_name_H-M   'P 1'
#
loop_
_entity.id
_entity.type
_entity.pdbx_description
1 polymer ?
#
loop_
_entity_poly.entity_id
_entity_poly.type
_entity_poly.pdbx_seq_one_letter_code
_entity_poly.pdbx_strand_id
1 'polypeptide(L)'
;MTLTDLGEGFRDEAQRRRVQAVIHDRLADDREQQECRYLMRFWWQLSMPYQEVSMEQLQRNVRAPKLAVVEELINAIRTSHDEVDAWIVSTQQAFPVIQDRGAADAD
;
A
#
# COMPACT_ATOMS: atom_id res chain seq x y z
N MET A 1 13.78 7.28 9.68
CA MET A 1 12.34 7.49 9.93
C MET A 1 11.73 6.16 10.34
N THR A 2 11.08 6.11 11.50
CA THR A 2 10.35 4.93 11.96
C THR A 2 8.93 4.95 11.40
N LEU A 3 8.38 3.77 11.12
CA LEU A 3 7.06 3.58 10.51
C LEU A 3 6.05 2.94 11.50
N THR A 4 6.40 2.91 12.78
CA THR A 4 5.61 2.29 13.86
C THR A 4 4.38 3.11 14.25
N ASP A 5 4.42 4.42 14.03
CA ASP A 5 3.37 5.39 14.37
C ASP A 5 2.21 5.40 13.35
N LEU A 6 2.39 4.79 12.18
CA LEU A 6 1.41 4.87 11.08
C LEU A 6 0.04 4.30 11.43
N GLY A 7 -0.03 3.35 12.37
CA GLY A 7 -1.30 2.78 12.81
C GLY A 7 -2.22 3.77 13.52
N GLU A 8 -1.68 4.85 14.09
CA GLU A 8 -2.42 5.87 14.85
C GLU A 8 -2.94 7.01 13.97
N GLY A 9 -2.42 7.18 12.75
CA GLY A 9 -2.80 8.26 11.83
C GLY A 9 -4.06 7.98 11.00
N PHE A 10 -4.80 6.90 11.29
CA PHE A 10 -6.07 6.60 10.64
C PHE A 10 -7.24 7.13 11.47
N ARG A 11 -8.27 7.66 10.79
CA ARG A 11 -9.50 8.13 11.46
C ARG A 11 -10.18 7.02 12.25
N ASP A 12 -10.34 5.87 11.59
CA ASP A 12 -11.06 4.70 12.10
C ASP A 12 -10.50 3.42 11.47
N GLU A 13 -10.85 2.28 12.07
CA GLU A 13 -10.52 0.96 11.49
C GLU A 13 -11.04 0.79 10.06
N ALA A 14 -12.17 1.41 9.72
CA ALA A 14 -12.71 1.36 8.36
C ALA A 14 -11.78 2.01 7.34
N GLN A 15 -11.17 3.16 7.67
CA GLN A 15 -10.23 3.85 6.79
C GLN A 15 -8.94 3.04 6.63
N ARG A 16 -8.42 2.50 7.74
CA ARG A 16 -7.27 1.58 7.72
C ARG A 16 -7.52 0.36 6.84
N ARG A 17 -8.68 -0.30 6.97
CA ARG A 17 -9.05 -1.46 6.16
C ARG A 17 -9.12 -1.14 4.66
N ARG A 18 -9.57 0.06 4.28
CA ARG A 18 -9.58 0.49 2.86
C ARG A 18 -8.17 0.66 2.33
N VAL A 19 -7.27 1.30 3.07
CA VAL A 19 -5.85 1.42 2.71
C VAL A 19 -5.21 0.04 2.56
N GLN A 20 -5.45 -0.83 3.54
CA GLN A 20 -5.00 -2.21 3.51
C GLN A 20 -5.51 -2.97 2.27
N ALA A 21 -6.78 -2.82 1.91
CA ALA A 21 -7.34 -3.42 0.71
C ALA A 21 -6.64 -2.90 -0.55
N VAL A 22 -6.39 -1.59 -0.67
CA VAL A 22 -5.67 -1.02 -1.82
C VAL A 22 -4.25 -1.57 -1.93
N ILE A 23 -3.50 -1.64 -0.82
CA ILE A 23 -2.14 -2.18 -0.86
C ILE A 23 -2.15 -3.65 -1.26
N HIS A 24 -3.03 -4.47 -0.66
CA HIS A 24 -3.11 -5.90 -0.94
C HIS A 24 -3.57 -6.20 -2.38
N ASP A 25 -4.65 -5.56 -2.82
CA ASP A 25 -5.33 -5.89 -4.07
C ASP A 25 -4.68 -5.25 -5.31
N ARG A 26 -3.94 -4.14 -5.14
CA ARG A 26 -3.43 -3.33 -6.27
C ARG A 26 -1.93 -3.12 -6.26
N LEU A 27 -1.30 -2.98 -5.09
CA LEU A 27 0.14 -2.72 -5.00
C LEU A 27 0.94 -4.03 -4.85
N ALA A 28 0.48 -4.94 -3.99
CA ALA A 28 1.07 -6.26 -3.74
C ALA A 28 0.69 -7.28 -4.84
N ASP A 29 0.81 -6.87 -6.09
CA ASP A 29 0.59 -7.72 -7.26
C ASP A 29 1.65 -8.84 -7.34
N ASP A 30 1.19 -10.07 -7.63
CA ASP A 30 1.96 -11.32 -7.53
C ASP A 30 3.07 -11.45 -8.60
N ARG A 31 3.08 -10.59 -9.62
CA ARG A 31 4.04 -10.68 -10.75
C ARG A 31 5.50 -10.55 -10.28
N GLU A 32 5.76 -9.83 -9.19
CA GLU A 32 7.10 -9.61 -8.65
C GLU A 32 7.14 -10.01 -7.16
N GLN A 33 7.52 -11.26 -6.89
CA GLN A 33 7.51 -11.86 -5.54
C GLN A 33 8.31 -11.07 -4.49
N GLN A 34 9.42 -10.44 -4.89
CA GLN A 34 10.23 -9.63 -3.98
C GLN A 34 9.47 -8.36 -3.55
N GLU A 35 8.94 -7.61 -4.50
CA GLU A 35 8.16 -6.39 -4.22
C GLU A 35 6.94 -6.71 -3.35
N CYS A 36 6.19 -7.76 -3.73
CA CYS A 36 5.01 -8.22 -3.01
C CYS A 36 5.34 -8.53 -1.54
N ARG A 37 6.45 -9.23 -1.26
CA ARG A 37 6.87 -9.53 0.12
C ARG A 37 7.08 -8.27 0.96
N TYR A 38 7.73 -7.25 0.42
CA TYR A 38 8.02 -6.01 1.16
C TYR A 38 6.76 -5.14 1.33
N LEU A 39 5.89 -5.10 0.33
CA LEU A 39 4.59 -4.42 0.40
C LEU A 39 3.65 -5.11 1.40
N MET A 40 3.66 -6.44 1.48
CA MET A 40 2.91 -7.19 2.50
C MET A 40 3.41 -6.94 3.91
N ARG A 41 4.73 -6.81 4.12
CA ARG A 41 5.28 -6.41 5.43
C ARG A 41 4.86 -4.99 5.81
N PHE A 42 4.87 -4.07 4.85
CA PHE A 42 4.35 -2.71 5.07
C PHE A 42 2.86 -2.73 5.42
N TRP A 43 2.05 -3.51 4.70
CA TRP A 43 0.64 -3.72 4.98
C TRP A 43 0.39 -4.23 6.41
N TRP A 44 1.21 -5.18 6.89
CA TRP A 44 1.12 -5.71 8.25
C TRP A 44 1.43 -4.62 9.27
N GLN A 45 2.47 -3.82 9.01
CA GLN A 45 2.90 -2.73 9.89
C GLN A 45 1.84 -1.65 10.10
N LEU A 46 0.94 -1.42 9.13
CA LEU A 46 -0.17 -0.45 9.31
C LEU A 46 -1.15 -0.83 10.43
N SER A 47 -1.15 -2.10 10.87
CA SER A 47 -2.01 -2.59 11.95
C SER A 47 -1.23 -3.10 13.16
N MET A 48 0.11 -3.23 13.07
CA MET A 48 0.95 -3.80 14.11
C MET A 48 1.69 -2.70 14.87
N PRO A 49 1.87 -2.84 16.19
CA PRO A 49 2.57 -1.85 17.01
C PRO A 49 4.11 -1.91 16.88
N TYR A 50 4.65 -2.76 16.01
CA TYR A 50 6.08 -3.00 15.84
C TYR A 50 6.52 -2.85 14.37
N GLN A 51 7.82 -2.59 14.17
CA GLN A 51 8.38 -2.34 12.86
C GLN A 51 8.70 -3.66 12.12
N GLU A 52 7.95 -3.94 11.07
CA GLU A 52 8.17 -5.08 10.16
C GLU A 52 9.04 -4.71 8.96
N VAL A 53 8.99 -3.45 8.53
CA VAL A 53 9.74 -2.97 7.37
C VAL A 53 10.20 -1.53 7.58
N SER A 54 11.44 -1.26 7.18
CA SER A 54 12.01 0.08 7.19
C SER A 54 11.79 0.76 5.85
N MET A 55 11.74 2.10 5.86
CA MET A 55 11.69 2.90 4.63
C MET A 55 12.86 2.60 3.67
N GLU A 56 14.05 2.31 4.19
CA GLU A 56 15.20 1.88 3.36
C GLU A 56 14.98 0.51 2.68
N GLN A 57 14.28 -0.41 3.36
CA GLN A 57 13.96 -1.71 2.79
C GLN A 57 12.94 -1.57 1.65
N LEU A 58 11.95 -0.67 1.80
CA LEU A 58 11.01 -0.35 0.73
C LEU A 58 11.73 0.27 -0.47
N GLN A 59 12.57 1.28 -0.26
CA GLN A 59 13.31 1.95 -1.35
C GLN A 59 14.21 1.00 -2.14
N ARG A 60 14.78 -0.03 -1.49
CA ARG A 60 15.68 -0.99 -2.14
C ARG A 60 14.95 -2.11 -2.88
N ASN A 61 13.73 -2.45 -2.46
CA ASN A 61 13.03 -3.65 -2.91
C ASN A 61 11.69 -3.39 -3.61
N VAL A 62 11.23 -2.13 -3.68
CA VAL A 62 10.00 -1.72 -4.35
C VAL A 62 10.37 -0.80 -5.50
N ARG A 63 9.79 -1.02 -6.68
CA ARG A 63 10.04 -0.17 -7.85
C ARG A 63 9.53 1.26 -7.62
N ALA A 64 10.24 2.22 -8.20
CA ALA A 64 9.94 3.65 -8.12
C ALA A 64 8.44 4.05 -8.20
N PRO A 65 7.62 3.56 -9.16
CA PRO A 65 6.21 3.95 -9.23
C PRO A 65 5.38 3.51 -8.02
N LYS A 66 5.63 2.30 -7.49
CA LYS A 66 4.92 1.80 -6.28
C LYS A 66 5.49 2.44 -5.02
N LEU A 67 6.81 2.66 -4.99
CA LEU A 67 7.49 3.32 -3.87
C LEU A 67 6.95 4.74 -3.66
N ALA A 68 6.82 5.54 -4.73
CA ALA A 68 6.29 6.89 -4.65
C ALA A 68 4.89 6.92 -4.01
N VAL A 69 4.04 5.96 -4.38
CA VAL A 69 2.69 5.83 -3.83
C VAL A 69 2.71 5.44 -2.34
N VAL A 70 3.65 4.58 -1.93
CA VAL A 70 3.85 4.23 -0.52
C VAL A 70 4.36 5.43 0.28
N GLU A 71 5.26 6.23 -0.29
CA GLU A 71 5.73 7.48 0.32
C GLU A 71 4.61 8.50 0.51
N GLU A 72 3.78 8.69 -0.53
CA GLU A 72 2.59 9.54 -0.47
C GLU A 72 1.63 9.08 0.63
N LEU A 73 1.42 7.77 0.78
CA LEU A 73 0.59 7.24 1.87
C LEU A 73 1.17 7.57 3.25
N ILE A 74 2.47 7.36 3.44
CA ILE A 74 3.15 7.66 4.70
C ILE A 74 2.99 9.15 5.04
N ASN A 75 3.10 10.02 4.04
CA ASN A 75 2.89 11.45 4.21
C ASN A 75 1.42 11.78 4.52
N ALA A 76 0.47 11.17 3.81
CA ALA A 76 -0.96 11.37 4.00
C ALA A 76 -1.40 10.98 5.43
N ILE A 77 -0.98 9.81 5.91
CA ILE A 77 -1.25 9.31 7.27
C ILE A 77 -0.77 10.31 8.34
N ARG A 78 0.38 10.96 8.12
CA ARG A 78 0.95 11.93 9.06
C ARG A 78 0.36 13.33 8.93
N THR A 79 -0.33 13.61 7.82
CA THR A 79 -0.85 14.94 7.50
C THR A 79 -2.31 15.07 7.94
N SER A 80 -3.19 14.23 7.38
CA SER A 80 -4.63 14.32 7.63
C SER A 80 -5.35 13.07 7.15
N HIS A 81 -6.45 12.74 7.82
CA HIS A 81 -7.37 11.70 7.39
C HIS A 81 -7.95 11.96 5.98
N ASP A 82 -8.14 13.21 5.59
CA ASP A 82 -8.67 13.56 4.26
C ASP A 82 -7.67 13.22 3.14
N GLU A 83 -6.38 13.44 3.40
CA GLU A 83 -5.30 13.08 2.48
C GLU A 83 -5.21 11.56 2.30
N VAL A 84 -5.52 10.78 3.36
CA VAL A 84 -5.60 9.32 3.27
C VAL A 84 -6.74 8.90 2.34
N ASP A 85 -7.90 9.54 2.44
CA ASP A 85 -9.03 9.26 1.53
C ASP A 85 -8.72 9.67 0.08
N ALA A 86 -8.07 10.82 -0.13
CA ALA A 86 -7.60 11.25 -1.45
C ALA A 86 -6.57 10.27 -2.04
N TRP A 87 -5.64 9.80 -1.21
CA TRP A 87 -4.66 8.78 -1.59
C TRP A 87 -5.33 7.47 -2.03
N ILE A 88 -6.37 7.02 -1.32
CA ILE A 88 -7.13 5.82 -1.69
C ILE A 88 -7.68 5.99 -3.10
N VAL A 89 -8.39 7.09 -3.38
CA VAL A 89 -9.03 7.33 -4.69
C VAL A 89 -7.97 7.41 -5.80
N SER A 90 -6.91 8.19 -5.59
CA SER A 90 -5.84 8.38 -6.57
C SER A 90 -5.11 7.06 -6.89
N THR A 91 -4.73 6.31 -5.85
CA THR A 91 -4.05 5.02 -6.01
C THR A 91 -4.94 4.00 -6.72
N GLN A 92 -6.25 4.01 -6.44
CA GLN A 92 -7.19 3.15 -7.13
C GLN A 92 -7.34 3.49 -8.62
N GLN A 93 -7.15 4.74 -9.02
CA GLN A 93 -7.17 5.12 -10.43
C GLN A 93 -5.86 4.79 -11.12
N ALA A 94 -4.72 4.99 -10.44
CA ALA A 94 -3.39 4.73 -10.99
C ALA A 94 -3.06 3.22 -11.09
N PHE A 95 -3.55 2.41 -10.14
CA PHE A 95 -3.30 0.97 -10.08
C PHE A 95 -4.65 0.24 -10.12
N PRO A 96 -5.20 -0.01 -11.32
CA PRO A 96 -6.40 -0.82 -11.46
C PRO A 96 -6.13 -2.25 -11.00
N VAL A 97 -7.14 -2.89 -10.42
CA VAL A 97 -7.07 -4.31 -10.04
C VAL A 97 -6.81 -5.11 -11.31
N ILE A 98 -5.68 -5.81 -11.35
CA ILE A 98 -5.41 -6.74 -12.45
C ILE A 98 -6.27 -7.98 -12.18
N GLN A 99 -7.51 -7.98 -12.69
CA GLN A 99 -8.28 -9.21 -12.81
C GLN A 99 -7.65 -10.07 -13.90
N ASP A 100 -6.67 -10.88 -13.55
CA ASP A 100 -6.33 -12.06 -14.34
C ASP A 100 -7.46 -13.10 -14.13
N ARG A 101 -8.61 -12.84 -14.74
CA ARG A 101 -9.54 -13.92 -15.10
C ARG A 101 -9.11 -14.36 -16.48
N GLY A 102 -8.50 -15.55 -16.54
CA GLY A 102 -8.04 -16.16 -17.78
C GLY A 102 -9.07 -16.10 -18.91
N ALA A 103 -8.55 -15.75 -20.09
CA ALA A 103 -8.98 -16.06 -21.44
C ALA A 103 -10.49 -15.99 -21.78
N ALA A 104 -10.85 -14.99 -22.60
CA ALA A 104 -11.88 -15.13 -23.62
C ALA A 104 -11.44 -14.40 -24.89
N ASP A 105 -10.39 -14.91 -25.53
CA ASP A 105 -10.28 -14.84 -26.99
C ASP A 105 -10.32 -16.31 -27.45
N ALA A 106 -11.55 -16.78 -27.63
CA ALA A 106 -11.84 -18.02 -28.35
C ALA A 106 -12.48 -17.56 -29.67
N ASP A 107 -11.66 -17.52 -30.71
CA ASP A 107 -12.10 -17.57 -32.11
C ASP A 107 -12.70 -18.96 -32.40
#